data_AF-A0A7C9HVD4-F1
#
_entry.id   AF-A0A7C9HVD4-F1
#
_cell.length_a   1.000
_cell.length_b   1.000
_cell.length_c   1.000
_cell.angle_alpha   90.00
_cell.angle_beta   90.00
_cell.angle_gamma   90.00
#
_symmetry.space_group_name_H-M   'P 1'
#
loop_
_entity.id
_entity.type
_entity.pdbx_description
1 polymer ?
#
loop_
_entity_poly.entity_id
_entity_poly.type
_entity_poly.pdbx_seq_one_letter_code
_entity_poly.pdbx_strand_id
1 'polypeptide(L)'
;MRTFALVLSLSLLTACASQPDAPAPDTPTAAEARDDRLDIAEQIFRSLLGKNEATDLANDKPAVLCLDGKHSPNDAFMARFKDVAPRVHRCADGKTGMLKGTRMPEFQLRKTNEPALQFVVSDIDIKSPTHATARAEYYEAALSAGGWTFELDKTAAGWVVTSRKMDWIS
;
A
#
# COMPACT_ATOMS: atom_id res chain seq x y z
N MET A 1 -14.73 31.92 75.19
CA MET A 1 -13.50 32.41 75.84
C MET A 1 -12.31 32.14 74.91
N ARG A 2 -11.47 33.16 74.72
CA ARG A 2 -10.13 33.19 74.07
C ARG A 2 -10.04 33.20 72.54
N THR A 3 -10.10 34.43 72.04
CA THR A 3 -9.18 35.10 71.09
C THR A 3 -7.76 34.50 71.03
N PHE A 4 -7.19 34.37 69.83
CA PHE A 4 -5.99 35.09 69.37
C PHE A 4 -5.77 34.88 67.85
N ALA A 5 -5.53 35.99 67.16
CA ALA A 5 -5.16 36.06 65.76
C ALA A 5 -3.66 35.78 65.56
N LEU A 6 -3.28 35.27 64.39
CA LEU A 6 -2.04 35.71 63.74
C LEU A 6 -2.19 35.65 62.22
N VAL A 7 -2.12 36.84 61.63
CA VAL A 7 -1.96 37.10 60.21
C VAL A 7 -0.49 36.85 59.86
N LEU A 8 -0.22 36.06 58.82
CA LEU A 8 1.04 36.15 58.10
C LEU A 8 0.76 36.14 56.61
N SER A 9 0.76 37.34 56.05
CA SER A 9 0.71 37.65 54.64
C SER A 9 2.04 37.23 54.01
N LEU A 10 2.02 36.25 53.12
CA LEU A 10 3.17 35.93 52.27
C LEU A 10 2.80 36.22 50.81
N SER A 11 3.14 37.43 50.37
CA SER A 11 3.13 37.83 48.97
C SER A 11 4.26 37.10 48.24
N LEU A 12 3.95 35.96 47.63
CA LEU A 12 4.89 35.32 46.70
C LEU A 12 4.70 35.92 45.32
N LEU A 13 5.77 36.55 44.86
CA LEU A 13 5.92 37.18 43.56
C LEU A 13 5.55 36.20 42.45
N THR A 14 4.73 36.69 41.53
CA THR A 14 4.46 36.15 40.21
C THR A 14 5.76 36.13 39.40
N ALA A 15 6.51 35.05 39.49
CA ALA A 15 7.54 34.73 38.51
C ALA A 15 6.82 34.16 37.28
N CYS A 16 6.67 34.97 36.23
CA CYS A 16 6.41 34.47 34.88
C CYS A 16 7.61 33.61 34.47
N ALA A 17 7.55 32.32 34.81
CA ALA A 17 8.40 31.33 34.17
C ALA A 17 7.93 31.24 32.73
N SER A 18 8.70 31.85 31.84
CA SER A 18 8.59 31.65 30.39
C SER A 18 8.59 30.14 30.14
N GLN A 19 7.46 29.65 29.64
CA GLN A 19 7.28 28.28 29.20
C GLN A 19 8.41 27.99 28.19
N PRO A 20 9.26 26.97 28.41
CA PRO A 20 10.18 26.56 27.37
C PRO A 20 9.33 26.15 26.17
N ASP A 21 9.58 26.80 25.03
CA ASP A 21 8.96 26.51 23.75
C ASP A 21 8.87 25.00 23.58
N ALA A 22 7.64 24.48 23.53
CA ALA A 22 7.43 23.11 23.12
C ALA A 22 8.10 22.96 21.74
N PRO A 23 8.94 21.95 21.52
CA PRO A 23 9.51 21.73 20.20
C PRO A 23 8.35 21.64 19.20
N ALA A 24 8.45 22.42 18.14
CA ALA A 24 7.51 22.40 17.02
C ALA A 24 7.27 20.93 16.60
N PRO A 25 6.04 20.54 16.19
CA PRO A 25 5.79 19.19 15.71
C PRO A 25 6.83 18.87 14.63
N ASP A 26 7.57 17.79 14.87
CA ASP A 26 8.67 17.35 14.04
C ASP A 26 8.25 17.39 12.57
N THR A 27 8.88 18.29 11.81
CA THR A 27 8.80 18.25 10.36
C THR A 27 9.28 16.86 9.94
N PRO A 28 8.46 16.07 9.22
CA PRO A 28 8.83 14.72 8.82
C PRO A 28 10.20 14.74 8.15
N THR A 29 11.17 14.09 8.78
CA THR A 29 12.54 14.07 8.28
C THR A 29 12.55 13.23 7.01
N ALA A 30 13.36 13.57 6.00
CA ALA A 30 13.39 12.92 4.68
C ALA A 30 13.55 11.37 4.66
N ALA A 31 13.80 10.73 5.81
CA ALA A 31 13.74 9.29 6.01
C ALA A 31 12.29 8.73 6.09
N GLU A 32 11.28 9.55 6.40
CA GLU A 32 9.85 9.21 6.38
C GLU A 32 9.23 9.33 4.98
N ALA A 33 9.96 9.88 4.00
CA ALA A 33 9.70 9.72 2.58
C ALA A 33 10.19 8.35 2.08
N ARG A 34 9.94 7.30 2.89
CA ARG A 34 9.75 5.96 2.35
C ARG A 34 8.76 6.14 1.20
N ASP A 35 9.14 5.75 -0.02
CA ASP A 35 8.42 6.11 -1.23
C ASP A 35 6.93 5.72 -1.11
N ASP A 36 6.09 6.70 -0.75
CA ASP A 36 4.68 6.49 -0.39
C ASP A 36 3.95 5.77 -1.53
N ARG A 37 4.36 5.98 -2.78
CA ARG A 37 3.81 5.29 -3.95
C ARG A 37 4.08 3.79 -3.90
N LEU A 38 5.29 3.37 -3.52
CA LEU A 38 5.62 1.96 -3.38
C LEU A 38 4.89 1.35 -2.19
N ASP A 39 4.81 2.05 -1.07
CA ASP A 39 4.07 1.56 0.11
C ASP A 39 2.57 1.41 -0.21
N ILE A 40 1.96 2.38 -0.89
CA ILE A 40 0.58 2.30 -1.39
C ILE A 40 0.42 1.11 -2.35
N ALA A 41 1.33 0.95 -3.32
CA ALA A 41 1.26 -0.15 -4.28
C ALA A 41 1.35 -1.52 -3.61
N GLU A 42 2.21 -1.66 -2.60
CA GLU A 42 2.31 -2.88 -1.80
C GLU A 42 0.99 -3.19 -1.07
N GLN A 43 0.36 -2.19 -0.44
CA GLN A 43 -0.89 -2.39 0.29
C GLN A 43 -2.04 -2.79 -0.65
N ILE A 44 -2.13 -2.16 -1.82
CA ILE A 44 -3.12 -2.52 -2.84
C ILE A 44 -2.88 -3.94 -3.34
N PHE A 45 -1.64 -4.27 -3.70
CA PHE A 45 -1.30 -5.60 -4.19
C PHE A 45 -1.59 -6.68 -3.14
N ARG A 46 -1.22 -6.47 -1.87
CA ARG A 46 -1.57 -7.38 -0.77
C ARG A 46 -3.08 -7.50 -0.55
N SER A 47 -3.82 -6.40 -0.70
CA SER A 47 -5.29 -6.41 -0.61
C SER A 47 -5.92 -7.25 -1.73
N LEU A 48 -5.40 -7.14 -2.96
CA LEU A 48 -5.80 -7.97 -4.09
C LEU A 48 -5.47 -9.45 -3.84
N LEU A 49 -4.25 -9.76 -3.38
CA LEU A 49 -3.87 -11.14 -3.07
C LEU A 49 -4.72 -11.76 -1.95
N GLY A 50 -4.98 -11.03 -0.87
CA GLY A 50 -5.64 -11.56 0.33
C GLY A 50 -7.16 -11.56 0.31
N LYS A 51 -7.82 -10.86 -0.63
CA LYS A 51 -9.29 -10.70 -0.66
C LYS A 51 -9.93 -10.96 -2.02
N ASN A 52 -9.19 -11.38 -3.04
CA ASN A 52 -9.84 -11.74 -4.30
C ASN A 52 -10.62 -13.04 -4.12
N GLU A 53 -11.92 -13.03 -4.39
CA GLU A 53 -12.79 -14.23 -4.41
C GLU A 53 -12.33 -15.29 -5.44
N ALA A 54 -11.36 -14.95 -6.31
CA ALA A 54 -10.54 -15.86 -7.10
C ALA A 54 -9.39 -16.53 -6.30
N THR A 55 -9.42 -16.48 -4.97
CA THR A 55 -8.37 -16.89 -4.01
C THR A 55 -7.87 -18.32 -4.18
N ASP A 56 -8.66 -19.21 -4.77
CA ASP A 56 -8.20 -20.56 -5.08
C ASP A 56 -7.17 -20.56 -6.23
N LEU A 57 -7.33 -19.70 -7.23
CA LEU A 57 -6.39 -19.57 -8.37
C LEU A 57 -5.14 -18.75 -8.03
N ALA A 58 -5.27 -17.76 -7.14
CA ALA A 58 -4.13 -16.94 -6.71
C ALA A 58 -3.14 -17.74 -5.85
N ASN A 59 -3.56 -18.83 -5.20
CA ASN A 59 -2.64 -19.69 -4.45
C ASN A 59 -1.84 -20.65 -5.34
N ASP A 60 -2.35 -20.98 -6.54
CA ASP A 60 -1.74 -22.00 -7.41
C ASP A 60 -0.91 -21.42 -8.57
N LYS A 61 -1.04 -20.12 -8.87
CA LYS A 61 -0.31 -19.46 -9.96
C LYS A 61 0.63 -18.37 -9.44
N PRO A 62 1.85 -18.25 -9.98
CA PRO A 62 2.70 -17.09 -9.73
C PRO A 62 1.98 -15.77 -10.08
N ALA A 63 2.27 -14.73 -9.30
CA ALA A 63 1.84 -13.37 -9.58
C ALA A 63 2.95 -12.58 -10.29
N VAL A 64 2.59 -11.73 -11.24
CA VAL A 64 3.48 -10.78 -11.91
C VAL A 64 3.00 -9.37 -11.58
N LEU A 65 3.84 -8.58 -10.90
CA LEU A 65 3.49 -7.22 -10.47
C LEU A 65 4.08 -6.17 -11.41
N CYS A 66 3.22 -5.31 -11.93
CA CYS A 66 3.53 -4.15 -12.77
C CYS A 66 3.12 -2.85 -12.08
N LEU A 67 3.95 -1.82 -12.20
CA LEU A 67 3.63 -0.45 -11.80
C LEU A 67 3.39 0.40 -13.05
N ASP A 68 2.40 1.29 -13.00
CA ASP A 68 2.06 2.21 -14.10
C ASP A 68 1.95 1.49 -15.45
N GLY A 69 1.24 0.35 -15.47
CA GLY A 69 0.95 -0.46 -16.65
C GLY A 69 2.08 -1.37 -17.14
N LYS A 70 3.35 -0.99 -17.00
CA LYS A 70 4.48 -1.71 -17.64
C LYS A 70 5.81 -1.67 -16.91
N HIS A 71 5.96 -0.87 -15.86
CA HIS A 71 7.21 -0.75 -15.14
C HIS A 71 7.38 -1.93 -14.19
N SER A 72 8.59 -2.49 -14.17
CA SER A 72 8.96 -3.50 -13.19
C SER A 72 9.37 -2.82 -11.89
N PRO A 73 8.87 -3.26 -10.73
CA PRO A 73 9.45 -2.83 -9.47
C PRO A 73 10.92 -3.25 -9.35
N ASN A 74 11.70 -2.49 -8.59
CA ASN A 74 13.10 -2.80 -8.33
C ASN A 74 13.28 -3.94 -7.32
N ASP A 75 14.51 -4.45 -7.20
CA ASP A 75 14.87 -5.57 -6.32
C ASP A 75 14.51 -5.32 -4.85
N ALA A 76 14.73 -4.10 -4.37
CA ALA A 76 14.45 -3.72 -2.98
C ALA A 76 12.95 -3.79 -2.67
N PHE A 77 12.11 -3.39 -3.61
CA PHE A 77 10.66 -3.52 -3.49
C PHE A 77 10.22 -4.99 -3.58
N MET A 78 10.75 -5.74 -4.54
CA MET A 78 10.43 -7.16 -4.70
C MET A 78 10.79 -8.00 -3.46
N ALA A 79 11.85 -7.65 -2.75
CA ALA A 79 12.26 -8.32 -1.51
C ALA A 79 11.20 -8.29 -0.40
N ARG A 80 10.26 -7.33 -0.44
CA ARG A 80 9.14 -7.22 0.52
C ARG A 80 8.11 -8.35 0.38
N PHE A 81 8.10 -9.05 -0.76
CA PHE A 81 7.17 -10.15 -1.05
C PHE A 81 7.81 -11.54 -0.97
N LYS A 82 9.06 -11.65 -0.51
CA LYS A 82 9.80 -12.93 -0.50
C LYS A 82 9.08 -14.06 0.28
N ASP A 83 8.32 -13.68 1.30
CA ASP A 83 7.59 -14.60 2.19
C ASP A 83 6.07 -14.63 1.88
N VAL A 84 5.66 -14.02 0.77
CA VAL A 84 4.26 -13.98 0.33
C VAL A 84 3.99 -15.13 -0.63
N ALA A 85 2.86 -15.81 -0.45
CA ALA A 85 2.28 -16.72 -1.43
C ALA A 85 1.12 -16.01 -2.16
N PRO A 86 1.01 -16.13 -3.50
CA PRO A 86 1.91 -16.84 -4.41
C PRO A 86 3.27 -16.14 -4.60
N ARG A 87 4.22 -16.83 -5.25
CA ARG A 87 5.50 -16.25 -5.67
C ARG A 87 5.27 -15.02 -6.56
N VAL A 88 5.92 -13.91 -6.23
CA VAL A 88 5.77 -12.65 -6.95
C VAL A 88 6.96 -12.39 -7.87
N HIS A 89 6.68 -12.10 -9.13
CA HIS A 89 7.63 -11.85 -10.21
C HIS A 89 7.51 -10.41 -10.72
N ARG A 90 8.54 -9.92 -11.42
CA ARG A 90 8.52 -8.57 -11.99
C ARG A 90 7.71 -8.53 -13.27
N CYS A 91 7.18 -7.36 -13.60
CA CYS A 91 6.45 -7.12 -14.85
C CYS A 91 7.18 -7.68 -16.10
N ALA A 92 8.49 -7.46 -16.20
CA ALA A 92 9.31 -7.93 -17.34
C ALA A 92 9.40 -9.46 -17.45
N ASP A 93 9.15 -10.19 -16.36
CA ASP A 93 9.15 -11.64 -16.32
C ASP A 93 7.86 -12.22 -16.90
N GLY A 94 6.82 -11.41 -17.13
CA GLY A 94 5.57 -11.82 -17.74
C GLY A 94 5.58 -11.73 -19.28
N LYS A 95 4.71 -12.51 -19.91
CA LYS A 95 4.34 -12.38 -21.34
C LYS A 95 2.94 -12.96 -21.58
N THR A 96 2.32 -12.54 -22.67
CA THR A 96 1.17 -13.24 -23.23
C THR A 96 1.65 -14.38 -24.12
N GLY A 97 1.18 -15.59 -23.84
CA GLY A 97 1.36 -16.79 -24.63
C GLY A 97 0.02 -17.38 -25.06
N MET A 98 0.01 -18.68 -25.38
CA MET A 98 -1.20 -19.44 -25.71
C MET A 98 -1.42 -20.51 -24.65
N LEU A 99 -2.67 -20.68 -24.23
CA LEU A 99 -3.08 -21.77 -23.36
C LEU A 99 -2.82 -23.11 -24.09
N LYS A 100 -2.10 -24.01 -23.42
CA LYS A 100 -1.66 -25.28 -24.01
C LYS A 100 -2.84 -26.07 -24.58
N GLY A 101 -2.76 -26.39 -25.87
CA GLY A 101 -3.79 -27.19 -26.56
C GLY A 101 -5.02 -26.40 -27.03
N THR A 102 -5.01 -25.07 -26.90
CA THR A 102 -6.10 -24.21 -27.41
C THR A 102 -5.55 -23.05 -28.24
N ARG A 103 -6.46 -22.25 -28.84
CA ARG A 103 -6.12 -20.97 -29.50
C ARG A 103 -6.41 -19.76 -28.59
N MET A 104 -6.58 -19.98 -27.29
CA MET A 104 -6.88 -18.90 -26.35
C MET A 104 -5.58 -18.32 -25.78
N PRO A 105 -5.46 -16.99 -25.65
CA PRO A 105 -4.30 -16.39 -25.01
C PRO A 105 -4.28 -16.69 -23.50
N GLU A 106 -3.07 -16.83 -22.96
CA GLU A 106 -2.81 -17.05 -21.52
C GLU A 106 -1.66 -16.15 -21.07
N PHE A 107 -1.73 -15.60 -19.86
CA PHE A 107 -0.63 -14.85 -19.28
C PHE A 107 0.33 -15.83 -18.59
N GLN A 108 1.63 -15.71 -18.87
CA GLN A 108 2.62 -16.72 -18.48
C GLN A 108 3.94 -16.08 -18.07
N LEU A 109 4.72 -16.80 -17.25
CA LEU A 109 6.11 -16.48 -17.02
C LEU A 109 6.94 -16.69 -18.29
N ARG A 110 7.71 -15.68 -18.67
CA ARG A 110 8.49 -15.61 -19.89
C ARG A 110 9.48 -16.78 -20.03
N LYS A 111 10.14 -17.14 -18.93
CA LYS A 111 11.22 -18.14 -18.89
C LYS A 111 10.68 -19.58 -18.96
N THR A 112 9.56 -19.86 -18.30
CA THR A 112 9.06 -21.24 -18.10
C THR A 112 7.78 -21.55 -18.88
N ASN A 113 7.09 -20.53 -19.40
CA ASN A 113 5.71 -20.63 -19.90
C ASN A 113 4.71 -21.12 -18.84
N GLU A 114 5.05 -20.99 -17.55
CA GLU A 114 4.14 -21.30 -16.44
C GLU A 114 2.99 -20.28 -16.43
N PRO A 115 1.71 -20.71 -16.37
CA PRO A 115 0.57 -19.79 -16.24
C PRO A 115 0.72 -18.88 -15.02
N ALA A 116 0.44 -17.59 -15.20
CA ALA A 116 0.61 -16.57 -14.18
C ALA A 116 -0.54 -15.57 -14.18
N LEU A 117 -0.70 -14.86 -13.06
CA LEU A 117 -1.64 -13.74 -12.93
C LEU A 117 -0.88 -12.42 -13.06
N GLN A 118 -1.33 -11.52 -13.92
CA GLN A 118 -0.78 -10.17 -13.96
C GLN A 118 -1.57 -9.27 -13.01
N PHE A 119 -0.85 -8.51 -12.20
CA PHE A 119 -1.38 -7.44 -11.36
C PHE A 119 -0.74 -6.13 -11.77
N VAL A 120 -1.56 -5.10 -11.96
CA VAL A 120 -1.10 -3.76 -12.30
C VAL A 120 -1.58 -2.82 -11.21
N VAL A 121 -0.67 -2.04 -10.63
CA VAL A 121 -1.03 -0.87 -9.81
C VAL A 121 -0.68 0.38 -10.60
N SER A 122 -1.61 1.31 -10.71
CA SER A 122 -1.48 2.52 -11.53
C SER A 122 -2.22 3.70 -10.89
N ASP A 123 -2.07 4.88 -11.49
CA ASP A 123 -2.81 6.10 -11.15
C ASP A 123 -2.79 6.44 -9.65
N ILE A 124 -1.64 6.20 -8.98
CA ILE A 124 -1.48 6.56 -7.57
C ILE A 124 -1.47 8.09 -7.46
N ASP A 125 -2.48 8.63 -6.79
CA ASP A 125 -2.71 10.04 -6.53
C ASP A 125 -2.77 10.28 -5.01
N ILE A 126 -1.72 10.92 -4.47
CA ILE A 126 -1.63 11.27 -3.05
C ILE A 126 -2.33 12.62 -2.87
N LYS A 127 -3.60 12.56 -2.47
CA LYS A 127 -4.47 13.74 -2.30
C LYS A 127 -4.08 14.61 -1.10
N SER A 128 -3.51 14.00 -0.07
CA SER A 128 -3.00 14.69 1.12
C SER A 128 -1.90 13.83 1.81
N PRO A 129 -1.19 14.36 2.82
CA PRO A 129 -0.19 13.59 3.57
C PRO A 129 -0.74 12.30 4.21
N THR A 130 -2.05 12.18 4.36
CA THR A 130 -2.70 11.06 5.03
C THR A 130 -3.75 10.36 4.18
N HIS A 131 -3.92 10.72 2.90
CA HIS A 131 -4.98 10.16 2.07
C HIS A 131 -4.53 10.06 0.60
N ALA A 132 -4.84 8.93 -0.04
CA ALA A 132 -4.49 8.66 -1.42
C ALA A 132 -5.55 7.81 -2.13
N THR A 133 -5.61 7.96 -3.45
CA THR A 133 -6.32 7.05 -4.36
C THR A 133 -5.38 6.35 -5.30
N ALA A 134 -5.78 5.19 -5.78
CA ALA A 134 -5.06 4.49 -6.83
C ALA A 134 -6.00 3.57 -7.60
N ARG A 135 -5.55 3.14 -8.78
CA ARG A 135 -6.19 2.04 -9.52
C ARG A 135 -5.34 0.80 -9.44
N ALA A 136 -6.01 -0.35 -9.47
CA ALA A 136 -5.33 -1.58 -9.77
C ALA A 136 -6.21 -2.56 -10.52
N GLU A 137 -5.53 -3.39 -11.28
CA GLU A 137 -6.13 -4.35 -12.20
C GLU A 137 -5.52 -5.72 -11.97
N TYR A 138 -6.31 -6.75 -12.25
CA TYR A 138 -5.79 -8.10 -12.44
C TYR A 138 -6.17 -8.61 -13.83
N TYR A 139 -5.31 -9.46 -14.38
CA TYR A 139 -5.49 -10.02 -15.70
C TYR A 139 -5.02 -11.48 -15.74
N GLU A 140 -5.93 -12.37 -16.14
CA GLU A 140 -5.69 -13.79 -16.42
C GLU A 140 -5.95 -14.07 -17.92
N ALA A 141 -5.49 -13.18 -18.78
CA ALA A 141 -5.68 -13.31 -20.22
C ALA A 141 -7.14 -13.43 -20.67
N ALA A 142 -7.49 -14.50 -21.38
CA ALA A 142 -8.84 -14.74 -21.88
C ALA A 142 -9.80 -15.36 -20.85
N LEU A 143 -9.36 -15.60 -19.61
CA LEU A 143 -10.17 -16.28 -18.60
C LEU A 143 -10.95 -15.30 -17.74
N SER A 144 -10.29 -14.28 -17.18
CA SER A 144 -10.96 -13.18 -16.50
C SER A 144 -10.03 -11.99 -16.30
N ALA A 145 -10.63 -10.82 -16.11
CA ALA A 145 -9.94 -9.61 -15.72
C ALA A 145 -10.87 -8.72 -14.88
N GLY A 146 -10.28 -7.79 -14.15
CA GLY A 146 -11.04 -6.83 -13.36
C GLY A 146 -10.21 -5.65 -12.92
N GLY A 147 -10.89 -4.52 -12.71
CA GLY A 147 -10.28 -3.27 -12.28
C GLY A 147 -11.02 -2.66 -11.10
N TRP A 148 -10.25 -2.03 -10.21
CA TRP A 148 -10.77 -1.38 -9.02
C TRP A 148 -10.08 -0.05 -8.77
N THR A 149 -10.85 0.85 -8.15
CA THR A 149 -10.35 2.06 -7.51
C THR A 149 -10.24 1.81 -6.01
N PHE A 150 -9.10 2.19 -5.44
CA PHE A 150 -8.76 2.05 -4.03
C PHE A 150 -8.66 3.42 -3.38
N GLU A 151 -9.19 3.52 -2.16
CA GLU A 151 -8.94 4.63 -1.24
C GLU A 151 -8.04 4.11 -0.12
N LEU A 152 -7.02 4.89 0.24
CA LEU A 152 -6.06 4.56 1.28
C LEU A 152 -5.89 5.73 2.24
N ASP A 153 -5.75 5.40 3.52
CA ASP A 153 -5.40 6.36 4.57
C ASP A 153 -4.06 5.99 5.20
N LYS A 154 -3.24 7.01 5.52
CA LYS A 154 -1.96 6.84 6.23
C LYS A 154 -2.23 6.83 7.74
N THR A 155 -1.86 5.73 8.39
CA THR A 155 -1.91 5.56 9.84
C THR A 155 -0.49 5.66 10.43
N ALA A 156 -0.37 5.62 11.75
CA ALA A 156 0.94 5.50 12.42
C ALA A 156 1.72 4.22 12.01
N ALA A 157 1.02 3.19 11.52
CA ALA A 157 1.63 1.95 11.04
C ALA A 157 1.94 1.96 9.53
N GLY A 158 1.61 3.05 8.83
CA GLY A 158 1.74 3.19 7.37
C GLY A 158 0.38 3.26 6.66
N TRP A 159 0.42 3.19 5.33
CA TRP A 159 -0.76 3.20 4.47
C TRP A 159 -1.62 1.96 4.70
N VAL A 160 -2.94 2.14 4.68
CA VAL A 160 -3.93 1.06 4.78
C VAL A 160 -5.02 1.30 3.75
N VAL A 161 -5.42 0.25 3.05
CA VAL A 161 -6.60 0.29 2.17
C VAL A 161 -7.86 0.40 3.02
N THR A 162 -8.61 1.48 2.86
CA THR A 162 -9.86 1.73 3.61
C THR A 162 -11.11 1.44 2.78
N SER A 163 -11.02 1.57 1.46
CA SER A 163 -12.11 1.21 0.54
C SER A 163 -11.57 0.63 -0.77
N ARG A 164 -12.37 -0.24 -1.37
CA ARG A 164 -12.16 -0.79 -2.72
C ARG A 164 -13.50 -0.79 -3.44
N LYS A 165 -13.53 -0.18 -4.62
CA LYS A 165 -14.70 -0.15 -5.50
C LYS A 165 -14.37 -0.86 -6.81
N MET A 166 -15.19 -1.82 -7.21
CA MET A 166 -15.06 -2.46 -8.52
C MET A 166 -15.52 -1.49 -9.60
N ASP A 167 -14.63 -1.25 -10.57
CA ASP A 167 -14.93 -0.40 -11.73
C ASP A 167 -15.44 -1.24 -12.90
N TRP A 168 -14.84 -2.42 -13.11
CA TRP A 168 -15.23 -3.35 -14.17
C TRP A 168 -14.78 -4.79 -13.87
N ILE A 169 -15.44 -5.74 -14.54
CA ILE A 169 -15.09 -7.17 -14.57
C ILE A 169 -15.35 -7.71 -15.97
N SER A 170 -14.50 -8.63 -16.44
CA SER A 170 -14.60 -9.29 -17.74
C SER A 170 -14.20 -10.76 -17.66
#